data_AF-A0A523UAW5-F1
#
_entry.id   AF-A0A523UAW5-F1
#
_cell.length_a   1.000
_cell.length_b   1.000
_cell.length_c   1.000
_cell.angle_alpha   90.00
_cell.angle_beta   90.00
_cell.angle_gamma   90.00
#
_symmetry.space_group_name_H-M   'P 1'
#
loop_
_entity.id
_entity.type
_entity.pdbx_description
1 polymer ?
#
loop_
_entity_poly.entity_id
_entity_poly.type
_entity_poly.pdbx_seq_one_letter_code
_entity_poly.pdbx_strand_id
1 'polypeptide(L)'
;MVNSYMSPPSKSRVFFVDDAFYMETWRLEQLTEAAQHLLDSGLGLYAFIQADEEQDNRFVIAPVRTPNEPLLVYEAIIIDKDTVPKLTCEFKKG
;
A
#
# COMPACT_ATOMS: atom_id res chain seq x y z
N MET A 1 -4.59 -30.54 13.90
CA MET A 1 -4.15 -29.82 12.68
C MET A 1 -5.37 -29.14 12.11
N VAL A 2 -5.45 -27.81 12.17
CA VAL A 2 -6.53 -27.06 11.52
C VAL A 2 -5.85 -26.22 10.44
N ASN A 3 -5.80 -26.75 9.22
CA ASN A 3 -5.43 -25.96 8.05
C ASN A 3 -6.67 -25.16 7.64
N SER A 4 -6.86 -24.02 8.30
CA SER A 4 -7.81 -23.02 7.85
C SER A 4 -7.18 -22.31 6.66
N TYR A 5 -7.44 -22.81 5.44
CA TYR A 5 -7.26 -22.02 4.24
C TYR A 5 -8.23 -20.84 4.35
N MET A 6 -7.74 -19.68 4.77
CA MET A 6 -8.45 -18.43 4.59
C MET A 6 -8.62 -18.25 3.09
N SER A 7 -9.86 -18.38 2.60
CA SER A 7 -10.21 -17.94 1.26
C SER A 7 -9.70 -16.52 1.08
N PRO A 8 -9.02 -16.20 -0.04
CA PRO A 8 -8.66 -14.82 -0.32
C PRO A 8 -9.93 -13.96 -0.26
N PRO A 9 -9.89 -12.80 0.40
CA PRO A 9 -11.06 -11.95 0.54
C PRO A 9 -11.57 -11.59 -0.84
N SER A 10 -12.89 -11.61 -1.01
CA SER A 10 -13.58 -11.25 -2.25
C SER A 10 -13.44 -9.77 -2.64
N LYS A 11 -12.76 -8.96 -1.81
CA LYS A 11 -12.55 -7.53 -2.02
C LYS A 11 -11.12 -7.17 -1.65
N SER A 12 -10.51 -6.35 -2.50
CA SER A 12 -9.26 -5.65 -2.23
C SER A 12 -9.33 -4.89 -0.90
N ARG A 13 -8.26 -4.88 -0.11
CA ARG A 13 -8.19 -4.13 1.15
C ARG A 13 -6.89 -3.36 1.29
N VAL A 14 -6.97 -2.20 1.91
CA VAL A 14 -5.82 -1.33 2.21
C VAL A 14 -5.61 -1.30 3.72
N PHE A 15 -4.35 -1.46 4.15
CA PHE A 15 -3.94 -1.41 5.55
C PHE A 15 -2.86 -0.35 5.72
N PHE A 16 -2.94 0.40 6.81
CA PHE A 16 -1.91 1.33 7.24
C PHE A 16 -1.13 0.70 8.38
N VAL A 17 0.20 0.73 8.28
CA VAL A 17 1.10 0.38 9.40
C VAL A 17 1.05 1.52 10.43
N ASP A 18 1.18 1.22 11.73
CA ASP A 18 0.89 2.14 12.85
C ASP A 18 1.41 3.57 12.67
N ASP A 19 2.58 3.76 12.06
CA ASP A 19 3.20 5.06 11.87
C ASP A 19 2.42 5.97 10.90
N ALA A 20 1.63 5.39 10.00
CA ALA A 20 0.79 6.13 9.05
C ALA A 20 -0.53 6.63 9.67
N PHE A 21 -0.94 6.17 10.86
CA PHE A 21 -2.20 6.60 11.47
C PHE A 21 -2.21 8.05 11.95
N TYR A 22 -1.05 8.64 12.19
CA TYR A 22 -0.92 10.03 12.68
C TYR A 22 -0.95 11.07 11.55
N MET A 23 -1.19 10.64 10.31
CA MET A 23 -1.18 11.52 9.14
C MET A 23 -2.46 12.34 8.98
N GLU A 24 -2.35 13.43 8.23
CA GLU A 24 -3.51 14.21 7.79
C GLU A 24 -4.46 13.35 6.94
N THR A 25 -5.77 13.47 7.19
CA THR A 25 -6.82 12.66 6.55
C THR A 25 -6.75 12.68 5.03
N TRP A 26 -6.44 13.83 4.43
CA TRP A 26 -6.37 13.95 2.97
C TRP A 26 -5.23 13.13 2.36
N ARG A 27 -4.10 12.96 3.08
CA ARG A 27 -3.00 12.09 2.62
C ARG A 27 -3.41 10.62 2.65
N LEU A 28 -4.15 10.21 3.69
CA LEU A 28 -4.69 8.85 3.80
C LEU A 28 -5.66 8.53 2.66
N GLU A 29 -6.52 9.47 2.30
CA GLU A 29 -7.47 9.33 1.17
C GLU A 29 -6.72 9.11 -0.14
N GLN A 30 -5.73 9.94 -0.46
CA GLN A 30 -4.95 9.79 -1.68
C GLN A 30 -4.14 8.49 -1.74
N LEU A 31 -3.53 8.08 -0.62
CA LEU A 31 -2.79 6.81 -0.56
C LEU A 31 -3.73 5.61 -0.72
N THR A 32 -4.94 5.70 -0.17
CA THR A 32 -5.97 4.66 -0.34
C THR A 32 -6.38 4.55 -1.81
N GLU A 33 -6.61 5.68 -2.48
CA GLU A 33 -6.96 5.71 -3.90
C GLU A 33 -5.83 5.14 -4.77
N ALA A 34 -4.59 5.56 -4.55
CA ALA A 34 -3.42 5.05 -5.25
C ALA A 34 -3.22 3.54 -5.04
N ALA A 35 -3.39 3.06 -3.80
CA ALA A 35 -3.34 1.64 -3.49
C ALA A 35 -4.48 0.85 -4.16
N GLN A 36 -5.70 1.40 -4.18
CA GLN A 36 -6.84 0.75 -4.82
C GLN A 36 -6.64 0.58 -6.32
N HIS A 37 -6.08 1.59 -7.01
CA HIS A 37 -5.72 1.46 -8.43
C HIS A 37 -4.73 0.33 -8.70
N LEU A 38 -3.74 0.13 -7.82
CA LEU A 38 -2.81 -1.00 -7.93
C LEU A 38 -3.54 -2.34 -7.75
N LEU A 39 -4.47 -2.43 -6.79
CA LEU A 39 -5.22 -3.66 -6.54
C LEU A 39 -6.18 -4.00 -7.68
N ASP A 40 -6.88 -3.00 -8.23
CA ASP A 40 -7.80 -3.18 -9.36
C ASP A 40 -7.08 -3.60 -10.66
N SER A 41 -5.79 -3.23 -10.80
CA SER A 41 -4.95 -3.71 -11.90
C SER A 41 -4.51 -5.18 -11.78
N GLY A 42 -4.87 -5.86 -10.68
CA GLY A 42 -4.60 -7.28 -10.47
C GLY A 42 -3.23 -7.58 -9.84
N LEU A 43 -2.50 -6.56 -9.39
CA LEU A 43 -1.18 -6.69 -8.78
C LEU A 43 -1.21 -7.28 -7.36
N GLY A 44 -2.36 -7.26 -6.69
CA GLY A 44 -2.51 -7.82 -5.34
C GLY A 44 -3.97 -7.88 -4.88
N LEU A 45 -4.19 -8.46 -3.70
CA LEU A 45 -5.49 -8.44 -3.00
C LEU A 45 -5.48 -7.53 -1.77
N TYR A 46 -4.28 -7.24 -1.28
CA TYR A 46 -4.06 -6.38 -0.13
C TYR A 46 -2.99 -5.36 -0.48
N ALA A 47 -3.08 -4.15 0.06
CA ALA A 47 -2.00 -3.18 0.01
C ALA A 47 -1.66 -2.74 1.43
N PHE A 48 -0.37 -2.73 1.75
CA PHE A 48 0.14 -2.21 3.00
C PHE A 48 0.84 -0.89 2.73
N ILE A 49 0.47 0.14 3.47
CA ILE A 49 1.02 1.49 3.37
C ILE A 49 1.81 1.79 4.63
N GLN A 50 3.07 2.17 4.44
CA GLN A 50 3.97 2.59 5.51
C GLN A 50 4.53 3.97 5.17
N ALA A 51 4.61 4.87 6.15
CA ALA A 51 5.32 6.14 6.01
C ALA A 51 6.83 5.91 6.12
N ASP A 52 7.62 6.60 5.30
CA ASP A 52 9.06 6.67 5.48
C ASP A 52 9.34 7.64 6.64
N GLU A 53 9.81 7.13 7.78
CA GLU A 53 10.08 7.94 8.98
C GLU A 53 11.10 9.05 8.73
N GLU A 54 11.99 8.89 7.74
CA GLU A 54 13.00 9.90 7.40
C GLU A 54 12.47 10.96 6.43
N GLN A 55 11.33 10.70 5.76
CA GLN A 55 10.80 11.54 4.69
C GLN A 55 9.27 11.69 4.81
N ASP A 56 8.84 12.81 5.38
CA ASP A 56 7.42 13.11 5.69
C ASP A 56 6.42 13.00 4.52
N ASN A 57 6.92 13.06 3.28
CA ASN A 57 6.13 13.03 2.05
C ASN A 57 6.26 11.72 1.26
N ARG A 58 6.99 10.73 1.78
CA ARG A 58 7.29 9.48 1.09
C ARG A 58 6.63 8.31 1.79
N PHE A 59 5.98 7.47 1.00
CA PHE A 59 5.21 6.33 1.48
C PHE A 59 5.58 5.09 0.67
N VAL A 60 5.61 3.96 1.35
CA VAL A 60 5.83 2.66 0.75
C VAL A 60 4.49 1.94 0.65
N ILE A 61 4.09 1.57 -0.57
CA ILE A 61 2.90 0.80 -0.86
C ILE A 61 3.31 -0.58 -1.36
N ALA A 62 2.98 -1.62 -0.60
CA ALA A 62 3.27 -3.01 -0.95
C ALA A 62 1.96 -3.75 -1.27
N PRO A 63 1.60 -3.93 -2.56
CA PRO A 63 0.56 -4.87 -2.94
C PRO A 63 1.03 -6.30 -2.70
N VAL A 64 0.22 -7.07 -1.97
CA VAL A 64 0.51 -8.45 -1.61
C VAL A 64 -0.70 -9.36 -1.89
N ARG A 65 -0.42 -10.62 -2.21
CA ARG A 65 -1.43 -11.69 -2.26
C ARG A 65 -1.57 -12.42 -0.94
N THR A 66 -0.49 -12.46 -0.17
CA THR A 66 -0.40 -13.04 1.17
C THR A 66 0.40 -12.09 2.08
N PRO A 67 0.13 -12.06 3.40
CA PRO A 67 0.77 -11.09 4.32
C PRO A 67 2.30 -11.14 4.38
N ASN A 68 2.92 -12.26 3.97
CA ASN A 68 4.34 -12.53 4.16
C ASN A 68 5.17 -12.44 2.86
N GLU A 69 4.56 -12.11 1.72
CA GLU A 69 5.24 -12.10 0.43
C GLU A 69 4.86 -10.85 -0.37
N PRO A 70 5.60 -9.74 -0.19
CA PRO A 70 5.41 -8.56 -1.01
C PRO A 70 5.85 -8.86 -2.44
N LEU A 71 4.91 -8.71 -3.39
CA LEU A 71 5.16 -8.96 -4.80
C LEU A 71 6.03 -7.86 -5.40
N LEU A 72 5.68 -6.61 -5.09
CA LEU A 72 6.30 -5.39 -5.57
C LEU A 72 6.25 -4.34 -4.46
N VAL A 73 7.25 -3.47 -4.42
CA VAL A 73 7.28 -2.33 -3.51
C VAL A 73 7.19 -1.07 -4.35
N TYR A 74 6.14 -0.29 -4.12
CA TYR A 74 5.95 1.01 -4.75
C TYR A 74 6.29 2.10 -3.76
N GLU A 75 6.94 3.13 -4.26
CA GLU A 75 7.14 4.38 -3.56
C GLU A 75 6.11 5.39 -4.06
N ALA A 76 5.33 5.95 -3.14
CA ALA A 76 4.42 7.05 -3.39
C ALA A 76 4.98 8.32 -2.74
N ILE A 77 5.17 9.37 -3.53
CA ILE A 77 5.54 10.71 -3.02
C ILE A 77 4.31 11.61 -3.11
N ILE A 78 3.90 12.20 -1.98
CA ILE A 78 2.76 13.13 -1.88
C ILE A 78 3.26 14.47 -1.37
N ILE A 79 3.21 15.48 -2.23
CA ILE A 79 3.76 16.82 -1.95
C ILE A 79 2.66 17.82 -1.60
N ASP A 80 1.48 17.67 -2.20
CA ASP A 80 0.30 18.50 -1.96
C ASP A 80 -1.01 17.70 -2.18
N LYS A 81 -2.13 18.30 -1.79
CA LYS A 81 -3.47 17.68 -1.83
C LYS A 81 -4.05 17.53 -3.23
N ASP A 82 -3.52 18.26 -4.20
CA ASP A 82 -4.04 18.32 -5.57
C ASP A 82 -3.22 17.45 -6.54
N THR A 83 -2.07 16.95 -6.09
CA THR A 83 -1.15 16.14 -6.88
C THR A 83 -1.46 14.66 -6.69
N VAL A 84 -1.67 13.94 -7.79
CA VAL A 84 -1.79 12.48 -7.77
C VAL A 84 -0.46 11.88 -7.33
N PRO A 85 -0.43 10.97 -6.34
CA PRO A 85 0.80 10.36 -5.86
C PRO A 85 1.57 9.69 -6.99
N LYS A 86 2.84 10.05 -7.15
CA LYS A 86 3.69 9.39 -8.16
C LYS A 86 4.13 8.05 -7.61
N LEU A 87 3.62 6.96 -8.20
CA LEU A 87 4.00 5.59 -7.87
C LEU A 87 5.23 5.16 -8.68
N THR A 88 6.36 4.95 -7.99
CA THR A 88 7.59 4.42 -8.61
C THR A 88 7.79 3.00 -8.10
N CYS A 89 7.90 2.02 -9.00
CA CYS A 89 8.11 0.63 -8.61
C CYS A 89 9.60 0.35 -8.44
N GLU A 90 10.01 -0.06 -7.25
CA GLU A 90 11.33 -0.67 -7.05
C GLU A 90 11.16 -2.18 -6.94
N PHE A 91 11.61 -2.89 -7.98
CA PHE A 91 11.71 -4.34 -7.93
C PHE A 91 12.87 -4.68 -6.98
N LYS A 92 12.58 -4.95 -5.70
CA LYS A 92 13.55 -5.61 -4.84
C LYS A 92 13.70 -7.04 -5.36
N LYS A 93 14.76 -7.29 -6.14
CA LYS A 93 15.22 -8.64 -6.42
C LYS A 93 15.48 -9.32 -5.07
N GLY A 94 14.66 -10.30 -4.74
CA GLY A 94 14.97 -11.29 -3.70
C GLY A 94 16.25 -12.04 -4.03
#